data_AF-A0A815MTB6-F1
#
_entry.id   AF-A0A815MTB6-F1
#
_cell.length_a   1.000
_cell.length_b   1.000
_cell.length_c   1.000
_cell.angle_alpha   90.00
_cell.angle_beta   90.00
_cell.angle_gamma   90.00
#
_symmetry.space_group_name_H-M   'P 1'
#
loop_
_entity.id
_entity.type
_entity.pdbx_description
1 polymer ?
#
loop_
_entity_poly.entity_id
_entity_poly.type
_entity_poly.pdbx_seq_one_letter_code
_entity_poly.pdbx_strand_id
1 'polypeptide(L)'
;MDENFLIQLIKINVNNEDIIKFDKSRFSMFKSLFRIFGLSFFDNFMKQLDLLVHRKKHEKQEHRLAAEIVAGMIRGSKYWTLDMLDEFWHKLTLFLNEVCVNLSPDLFIYWGLSFRHSMENQDPRRVFQTINFIRRLIDNQPIINTFNEAFRSYLVQSLAARAKELLDHPSKLIRQMIATVLPVALQFDLTSFHGKPTHHPTINQFIDEMHHRLDQAIIICQRKSLVNHIAGTGIMDNEVHQALNLIELVVAIQGQLFATCNQP
;
A
#
# COMPACT_ATOMS: atom_id res chain seq x y z
N MET A 1 9.13 -14.23 -24.94
CA MET A 1 10.24 -14.57 -24.06
C MET A 1 10.16 -16.06 -23.89
N ASP A 2 11.13 -16.76 -24.46
CA ASP A 2 11.30 -18.19 -24.29
C ASP A 2 11.48 -18.53 -22.80
N GLU A 3 10.91 -19.66 -22.37
CA GLU A 3 10.97 -20.15 -21.00
C GLU A 3 12.42 -20.40 -20.56
N ASN A 4 13.27 -20.92 -21.47
CA ASN A 4 14.69 -21.13 -21.17
C ASN A 4 15.41 -19.80 -20.92
N PHE A 5 15.15 -18.78 -21.73
CA PHE A 5 15.69 -17.44 -21.47
C PHE A 5 15.28 -16.92 -20.09
N LEU A 6 14.01 -17.05 -19.71
CA LEU A 6 13.54 -16.62 -18.40
C LEU A 6 14.22 -17.38 -17.25
N ILE A 7 14.36 -18.71 -17.38
CA ILE A 7 15.06 -19.54 -16.40
C ILE A 7 16.52 -19.07 -16.25
N GLN A 8 17.22 -18.79 -17.35
CA GLN A 8 18.59 -18.29 -17.31
C GLN A 8 18.68 -16.90 -16.68
N LEU A 9 17.76 -15.99 -17.04
CA LEU A 9 17.66 -14.66 -16.43
C LEU A 9 17.50 -14.77 -14.91
N ILE A 10 16.60 -15.63 -14.43
CA ILE A 10 16.38 -15.83 -13.00
C ILE A 10 17.62 -16.42 -12.32
N LYS A 11 18.22 -17.48 -12.90
CA LYS A 11 19.44 -18.10 -12.34
C LYS A 11 20.58 -17.11 -12.16
N ILE A 12 20.86 -16.26 -13.15
CA ILE A 12 21.91 -15.25 -13.08
C ILE A 12 21.65 -14.25 -11.93
N ASN A 13 20.39 -13.88 -11.71
CA ASN A 13 20.03 -12.89 -10.67
C ASN A 13 19.95 -13.50 -9.26
N VAL A 14 19.73 -14.80 -9.11
CA VAL A 14 19.78 -15.52 -7.83
C VAL A 14 21.23 -15.74 -7.38
N ASN A 15 22.12 -16.17 -8.29
CA ASN A 15 23.49 -16.58 -7.98
C ASN A 15 24.45 -15.44 -7.62
N ASN A 16 23.98 -14.20 -7.60
CA ASN A 16 24.80 -13.06 -7.19
C ASN A 16 24.77 -12.95 -5.65
N GLU A 17 25.66 -13.70 -5.00
CA GLU A 17 25.73 -13.86 -3.54
C GLU A 17 26.05 -12.56 -2.80
N ASP A 18 26.74 -11.62 -3.45
CA ASP A 18 27.12 -10.32 -2.87
C ASP A 18 25.94 -9.36 -2.68
N ILE A 19 24.84 -9.61 -3.38
CA ILE A 19 23.63 -8.80 -3.26
C ILE A 19 22.78 -9.43 -2.16
N ILE A 20 22.56 -8.68 -1.08
CA ILE A 20 21.69 -9.09 0.05
C ILE A 20 20.44 -8.21 0.12
N LYS A 21 20.50 -7.01 -0.45
CA LYS A 21 19.47 -5.97 -0.37
C LYS A 21 18.60 -5.93 -1.63
N PHE A 22 17.38 -5.43 -1.47
CA PHE A 22 16.47 -5.15 -2.59
C PHE A 22 17.14 -4.22 -3.61
N ASP A 23 17.21 -4.66 -4.86
CA ASP A 23 17.88 -3.97 -5.95
C ASP A 23 16.88 -3.18 -6.81
N LYS A 24 16.99 -1.84 -6.73
CA LYS A 24 16.14 -0.91 -7.48
C LYS A 24 16.37 -0.99 -8.99
N SER A 25 17.57 -1.34 -9.44
CA SER A 25 17.88 -1.50 -10.86
C SER A 25 17.16 -2.71 -11.44
N ARG A 26 17.24 -3.87 -10.77
CA ARG A 26 16.50 -5.09 -11.16
C ARG A 26 14.99 -4.87 -11.14
N PHE A 27 14.48 -4.25 -10.08
CA PHE A 27 13.08 -3.83 -10.03
C PHE A 27 12.69 -2.97 -11.24
N SER A 28 13.50 -1.97 -11.60
CA SER A 28 13.23 -1.07 -12.74
C SER A 28 13.27 -1.80 -14.09
N MET A 29 14.15 -2.81 -14.22
CA MET A 29 14.19 -3.70 -15.38
C MET A 29 12.88 -4.47 -15.52
N PHE A 30 12.42 -5.18 -14.47
CA PHE A 30 11.16 -5.92 -14.50
C PHE A 30 9.94 -5.01 -14.73
N LYS A 31 9.91 -3.85 -14.08
CA LYS A 31 8.90 -2.80 -14.35
C LYS A 31 8.84 -2.45 -15.83
N SER A 32 10.00 -2.23 -16.46
CA SER A 32 10.07 -1.87 -17.88
C SER A 32 9.60 -3.01 -18.78
N LEU A 33 9.95 -4.25 -18.43
CA LEU A 33 9.53 -5.44 -19.14
C LEU A 33 7.99 -5.58 -19.16
N PHE A 34 7.34 -5.55 -17.99
CA PHE A 34 5.87 -5.67 -17.91
C PHE A 34 5.14 -4.46 -18.50
N ARG A 35 5.76 -3.26 -18.43
CA ARG A 35 5.21 -2.09 -19.11
C ARG A 35 5.16 -2.24 -20.64
N ILE A 36 6.19 -2.88 -21.24
CA ILE A 36 6.31 -3.02 -22.70
C ILE A 36 5.51 -4.22 -23.20
N PHE A 37 5.63 -5.37 -22.54
CA PHE A 37 5.10 -6.64 -23.05
C PHE A 37 3.75 -7.05 -22.45
N GLY A 38 3.25 -6.30 -21.47
CA GLY A 38 1.97 -6.61 -20.85
C GLY A 38 1.95 -8.00 -20.20
N LEU A 39 0.88 -8.74 -20.47
CA LEU A 39 0.68 -10.10 -19.98
C LEU A 39 1.37 -11.19 -20.80
N SER A 40 2.06 -10.85 -21.90
CA SER A 40 2.58 -11.84 -22.87
C SER A 40 3.45 -12.94 -22.25
N PHE A 41 4.15 -12.64 -21.14
CA PHE A 41 5.01 -13.60 -20.44
C PHE A 41 4.57 -13.85 -19.00
N PHE A 42 3.39 -13.37 -18.61
CA PHE A 42 2.94 -13.38 -17.23
C PHE A 42 2.87 -14.80 -16.66
N ASP A 43 2.29 -15.74 -17.40
CA ASP A 43 2.17 -17.14 -16.93
C ASP A 43 3.54 -17.80 -16.74
N ASN A 44 4.50 -17.53 -17.62
CA ASN A 44 5.87 -18.04 -17.46
C ASN A 44 6.52 -17.45 -16.21
N PHE A 45 6.32 -16.17 -15.93
CA PHE A 45 6.81 -15.57 -14.69
C PHE A 45 6.09 -16.12 -13.45
N MET A 46 4.78 -16.33 -13.48
CA MET A 46 4.03 -16.90 -12.35
C MET A 46 4.55 -18.30 -11.98
N LYS A 47 4.80 -19.16 -12.98
CA LYS A 47 5.43 -20.46 -12.76
C LYS A 47 6.80 -20.35 -12.10
N GLN A 48 7.63 -19.40 -12.54
CA GLN A 48 8.96 -19.25 -11.97
C GLN A 48 8.93 -18.59 -10.58
N LEU A 49 7.99 -17.69 -10.31
CA LEU A 49 7.76 -17.10 -9.00
C LEU A 49 7.38 -18.17 -7.98
N ASP A 50 6.47 -19.07 -8.36
CA ASP A 50 6.09 -20.22 -7.54
C ASP A 50 7.31 -21.09 -7.19
N LEU A 51 8.16 -21.39 -8.18
CA LEU A 51 9.41 -22.12 -7.95
C LEU A 51 10.38 -21.37 -7.03
N LEU A 52 10.48 -20.03 -7.12
CA LEU A 52 11.38 -19.23 -6.30
C LEU A 52 10.98 -19.25 -4.82
N VAL A 53 9.69 -19.14 -4.51
CA VAL A 53 9.22 -19.08 -3.11
C VAL A 53 9.18 -20.45 -2.42
N HIS A 54 9.23 -21.54 -3.19
CA HIS A 54 9.25 -22.91 -2.66
C HIS A 54 10.64 -23.54 -2.55
N ARG A 55 11.65 -22.98 -3.22
CA ARG A 55 13.03 -23.47 -3.13
C ARG A 55 13.66 -23.06 -1.80
N LYS A 56 14.40 -23.99 -1.20
CA LYS A 56 15.06 -23.81 0.10
C LYS A 56 16.58 -23.64 0.02
N LYS A 57 17.16 -23.66 -1.20
CA LYS A 57 18.62 -23.67 -1.36
C LYS A 57 19.24 -22.30 -1.14
N HIS A 58 18.61 -21.24 -1.66
CA HIS A 58 19.06 -19.85 -1.51
C HIS A 58 17.87 -18.96 -1.16
N GLU A 59 17.12 -19.37 -0.13
CA GLU A 59 15.79 -18.84 0.22
C GLU A 59 15.76 -17.30 0.29
N LYS A 60 16.76 -16.66 0.91
CA LYS A 60 16.83 -15.18 1.00
C LYS A 60 16.98 -14.52 -0.38
N GLN A 61 17.88 -15.02 -1.23
CA GLN A 61 18.09 -14.50 -2.58
C GLN A 61 16.89 -14.75 -3.49
N GLU A 62 16.26 -15.92 -3.34
CA GLU A 62 15.09 -16.34 -4.13
C GLU A 62 13.86 -15.50 -3.78
N HIS A 63 13.53 -15.34 -2.49
CA HIS A 63 12.43 -14.47 -2.06
C HIS A 63 12.70 -13.00 -2.37
N ARG A 64 13.95 -12.52 -2.23
CA ARG A 64 14.30 -11.17 -2.65
C ARG A 64 14.01 -10.95 -4.14
N LEU A 65 14.50 -11.84 -5.01
CA LEU A 65 14.30 -11.72 -6.45
C LEU A 65 12.81 -11.81 -6.80
N ALA A 66 12.07 -12.74 -6.19
CA ALA A 66 10.62 -12.85 -6.36
C ALA A 66 9.92 -11.52 -5.98
N ALA A 67 10.28 -10.93 -4.84
CA ALA A 67 9.74 -9.67 -4.37
C ALA A 67 10.05 -8.50 -5.33
N GLU A 68 11.25 -8.45 -5.91
CA GLU A 68 11.66 -7.46 -6.92
C GLU A 68 10.88 -7.62 -8.25
N ILE A 69 10.68 -8.86 -8.71
CA ILE A 69 9.88 -9.19 -9.89
C ILE A 69 8.44 -8.73 -9.68
N VAL A 70 7.83 -9.11 -8.55
CA VAL A 70 6.44 -8.74 -8.21
C VAL A 70 6.27 -7.23 -8.13
N ALA A 71 7.22 -6.52 -7.49
CA ALA A 71 7.19 -5.06 -7.47
C ALA A 71 7.23 -4.50 -8.90
N GLY A 72 8.09 -5.05 -9.75
CA GLY A 72 8.18 -4.70 -11.16
C GLY A 72 6.88 -4.93 -11.91
N MET A 73 6.24 -6.08 -11.72
CA MET A 73 4.94 -6.41 -12.32
C MET A 73 3.85 -5.40 -11.95
N ILE A 74 3.65 -5.18 -10.64
CA ILE A 74 2.63 -4.24 -10.12
C ILE A 74 2.89 -2.83 -10.67
N ARG A 75 4.16 -2.41 -10.73
CA ARG A 75 4.53 -1.09 -11.24
C ARG A 75 4.40 -0.98 -12.76
N GLY A 76 4.65 -2.07 -13.48
CA GLY A 76 4.57 -2.17 -14.93
C GLY A 76 3.13 -2.15 -15.45
N SER A 77 2.18 -2.66 -14.65
CA SER A 77 0.76 -2.74 -15.02
C SER A 77 -0.01 -1.42 -14.95
N LYS A 78 0.65 -0.31 -14.58
CA LYS A 78 0.07 1.03 -14.41
C LYS A 78 -0.77 1.53 -15.61
N TYR A 79 -0.47 1.09 -16.82
CA TYR A 79 -1.13 1.53 -18.07
C TYR A 79 -1.89 0.41 -18.78
N TRP A 80 -2.10 -0.73 -18.12
CA TRP A 80 -2.85 -1.83 -18.71
C TRP A 80 -4.36 -1.55 -18.74
N THR A 81 -5.08 -2.26 -19.59
CA THR A 81 -6.55 -2.21 -19.64
C THR A 81 -7.15 -2.86 -18.39
N LEU A 82 -8.43 -2.61 -18.11
CA LEU A 82 -9.11 -3.20 -16.96
C LEU A 82 -9.11 -4.73 -17.03
N ASP A 83 -9.42 -5.33 -18.18
CA ASP A 83 -9.41 -6.79 -18.36
C ASP A 83 -8.04 -7.40 -18.04
N MET A 84 -6.96 -6.75 -18.49
CA MET A 84 -5.59 -7.18 -18.18
C MET A 84 -5.28 -7.06 -16.69
N LEU A 85 -5.75 -5.99 -16.04
CA LEU A 85 -5.57 -5.79 -14.60
C LEU A 85 -6.35 -6.83 -13.79
N ASP A 86 -7.55 -7.19 -14.21
CA ASP A 86 -8.38 -8.19 -13.53
C ASP A 86 -7.73 -9.58 -13.62
N GLU A 87 -7.26 -9.99 -14.79
CA GLU A 87 -6.51 -11.24 -14.94
C GLU A 87 -5.23 -11.24 -14.08
N PHE A 88 -4.48 -10.14 -14.13
CA PHE A 88 -3.25 -9.96 -13.38
C PHE A 88 -3.48 -10.08 -11.87
N TRP A 89 -4.42 -9.31 -11.32
CA TRP A 89 -4.69 -9.27 -9.89
C TRP A 89 -5.34 -10.55 -9.40
N HIS A 90 -6.14 -11.25 -10.23
CA HIS A 90 -6.68 -12.55 -9.87
C HIS A 90 -5.57 -13.56 -9.56
N LYS A 91 -4.65 -13.77 -10.52
CA LYS A 91 -3.52 -14.72 -10.36
C LYS A 91 -2.53 -14.26 -9.29
N LEU A 92 -2.19 -12.97 -9.26
CA LEU A 92 -1.23 -12.42 -8.30
C LEU A 92 -1.75 -12.48 -6.86
N THR A 93 -3.04 -12.24 -6.64
CA THR A 93 -3.64 -12.30 -5.29
C THR A 93 -3.52 -13.70 -4.70
N LEU A 94 -3.78 -14.75 -5.48
CA LEU A 94 -3.67 -16.14 -5.03
C LEU A 94 -2.23 -16.45 -4.59
N PHE A 95 -1.25 -16.11 -5.43
CA PHE A 95 0.17 -16.27 -5.12
C PHE A 95 0.61 -15.48 -3.87
N LEU A 96 0.24 -14.20 -3.78
CA LEU A 96 0.65 -13.36 -2.64
C LEU A 96 0.04 -13.83 -1.31
N ASN A 97 -1.19 -14.35 -1.33
CA ASN A 97 -1.82 -14.92 -0.14
C ASN A 97 -1.02 -16.11 0.37
N GLU A 98 -0.62 -17.03 -0.52
CA GLU A 98 0.20 -18.18 -0.16
C GLU A 98 1.56 -17.76 0.40
N VAL A 99 2.25 -16.84 -0.29
CA VAL A 99 3.55 -16.31 0.16
C VAL A 99 3.44 -15.70 1.55
N CYS A 100 2.40 -14.91 1.82
CA CYS A 100 2.23 -14.24 3.10
C CYS A 100 1.89 -15.20 4.24
N VAL A 101 1.17 -16.30 3.97
CA VAL A 101 0.86 -17.34 4.97
C VAL A 101 2.11 -18.14 5.36
N ASN A 102 2.99 -18.41 4.40
CA ASN A 102 4.17 -19.26 4.60
C ASN A 102 5.47 -18.46 4.87
N LEU A 103 5.37 -17.14 5.03
CA LEU A 103 6.54 -16.28 5.11
C LEU A 103 7.30 -16.49 6.42
N SER A 104 8.63 -16.65 6.33
CA SER A 104 9.47 -16.71 7.53
C SER A 104 9.91 -15.31 8.00
N PRO A 105 10.26 -15.14 9.30
CA PRO A 105 10.68 -13.86 9.88
C PRO A 105 11.83 -13.15 9.19
N ASP A 106 12.72 -13.87 8.52
CA ASP A 106 13.88 -13.27 7.87
C ASP A 106 13.58 -12.71 6.48
N LEU A 107 12.40 -13.00 5.92
CA LEU A 107 12.06 -12.75 4.52
C LEU A 107 11.06 -11.60 4.33
N PHE A 108 10.33 -11.21 5.38
CA PHE A 108 9.25 -10.22 5.27
C PHE A 108 9.74 -8.86 4.78
N ILE A 109 10.98 -8.48 5.10
CA ILE A 109 11.55 -7.20 4.71
C ILE A 109 11.57 -7.04 3.18
N TYR A 110 11.80 -8.13 2.44
CA TYR A 110 11.83 -8.09 0.97
C TYR A 110 10.43 -7.82 0.39
N TRP A 111 9.39 -8.46 0.94
CA TRP A 111 8.01 -8.27 0.52
C TRP A 111 7.45 -6.93 0.96
N GLY A 112 7.79 -6.47 2.15
CA GLY A 112 7.51 -5.11 2.60
C GLY A 112 8.09 -4.05 1.66
N LEU A 113 9.36 -4.20 1.27
CA LEU A 113 10.02 -3.33 0.29
C LEU A 113 9.37 -3.44 -1.10
N SER A 114 8.93 -4.63 -1.50
CA SER A 114 8.20 -4.85 -2.74
C SER A 114 6.92 -4.00 -2.79
N PHE A 115 6.05 -4.09 -1.78
CA PHE A 115 4.84 -3.28 -1.71
C PHE A 115 5.15 -1.77 -1.65
N ARG A 116 6.13 -1.37 -0.84
CA ARG A 116 6.56 0.04 -0.75
C ARG A 116 6.98 0.59 -2.12
N HIS A 117 7.89 -0.08 -2.81
CA HIS A 117 8.38 0.36 -4.13
C HIS A 117 7.31 0.25 -5.23
N SER A 118 6.34 -0.65 -5.09
CA SER A 118 5.19 -0.73 -5.99
C SER A 118 4.32 0.54 -5.93
N MET A 119 4.17 1.14 -4.74
CA MET A 119 3.29 2.28 -4.49
C MET A 119 3.98 3.65 -4.60
N GLU A 120 5.31 3.70 -4.46
CA GLU A 120 6.11 4.92 -4.44
C GLU A 120 5.94 5.78 -5.70
N ASN A 121 5.81 7.11 -5.59
CA ASN A 121 5.72 8.04 -6.74
C ASN A 121 4.65 7.65 -7.78
N GLN A 122 3.47 7.22 -7.34
CA GLN A 122 2.35 6.83 -8.20
C GLN A 122 1.07 7.62 -7.90
N ASP A 123 0.24 7.77 -8.92
CA ASP A 123 -1.12 8.27 -8.75
C ASP A 123 -1.89 7.32 -7.81
N PRO A 124 -2.48 7.83 -6.71
CA PRO A 124 -3.17 7.00 -5.73
C PRO A 124 -4.24 6.10 -6.35
N ARG A 125 -4.97 6.59 -7.35
CA ARG A 125 -6.05 5.83 -8.01
C ARG A 125 -5.53 4.57 -8.68
N ARG A 126 -4.27 4.59 -9.14
CA ARG A 126 -3.64 3.47 -9.85
C ARG A 126 -3.01 2.45 -8.92
N VAL A 127 -2.71 2.84 -7.68
CA VAL A 127 -2.24 1.93 -6.64
C VAL A 127 -3.38 1.40 -5.76
N PHE A 128 -4.63 1.79 -6.05
CA PHE A 128 -5.82 1.36 -5.31
C PHE A 128 -5.92 -0.16 -5.17
N GLN A 129 -5.63 -0.91 -6.24
CA GLN A 129 -5.68 -2.38 -6.17
C GLN A 129 -4.64 -2.95 -5.21
N THR A 130 -3.41 -2.43 -5.23
CA THR A 130 -2.36 -2.81 -4.28
C THR A 130 -2.75 -2.48 -2.84
N ILE A 131 -3.29 -1.28 -2.63
CA ILE A 131 -3.78 -0.83 -1.33
C ILE A 131 -4.90 -1.74 -0.82
N ASN A 132 -5.89 -2.06 -1.67
CA ASN A 132 -7.00 -2.96 -1.32
C ASN A 132 -6.54 -4.39 -1.05
N PHE A 133 -5.53 -4.88 -1.78
CA PHE A 133 -4.92 -6.16 -1.49
C PHE A 133 -4.29 -6.16 -0.09
N ILE A 134 -3.44 -5.17 0.23
CA ILE A 134 -2.80 -5.06 1.54
C ILE A 134 -3.84 -4.94 2.65
N ARG A 135 -4.90 -4.13 2.45
CA ARG A 135 -6.01 -4.00 3.38
C ARG A 135 -6.67 -5.36 3.67
N ARG A 136 -7.08 -6.08 2.62
CA ARG A 136 -7.69 -7.42 2.76
C ARG A 136 -6.74 -8.42 3.42
N LEU A 137 -5.44 -8.30 3.18
CA LEU A 137 -4.44 -9.15 3.82
C LEU A 137 -4.37 -8.88 5.34
N ILE A 138 -4.46 -7.61 5.76
CA ILE A 138 -4.48 -7.22 7.18
C ILE A 138 -5.77 -7.71 7.84
N ASP A 139 -6.92 -7.52 7.18
CA ASP A 139 -8.25 -7.83 7.72
C ASP A 139 -8.51 -9.33 7.83
N ASN A 140 -8.18 -10.11 6.78
CA ASN A 140 -8.62 -11.51 6.67
C ASN A 140 -7.63 -12.52 7.28
N GLN A 141 -6.43 -12.12 7.62
CA GLN A 141 -5.47 -13.04 8.22
C GLN A 141 -5.70 -13.07 9.75
N PRO A 142 -5.82 -14.24 10.39
CA PRO A 142 -5.78 -14.31 11.84
C PRO A 142 -4.39 -13.94 12.36
N ILE A 143 -4.29 -13.20 13.46
CA ILE A 143 -2.99 -12.94 14.13
C ILE A 143 -2.59 -14.24 14.84
N ILE A 144 -1.96 -15.15 14.09
CA ILE A 144 -1.58 -16.47 14.59
C ILE A 144 -0.34 -16.38 15.49
N ASN A 145 0.54 -15.41 15.25
CA ASN A 145 1.78 -15.22 16.02
C ASN A 145 2.29 -13.76 15.95
N THR A 146 3.23 -13.42 16.83
CA THR A 146 3.88 -12.09 16.93
C THR A 146 4.62 -11.69 15.64
N PHE A 147 4.98 -12.66 14.80
CA PHE A 147 5.60 -12.39 13.50
C PHE A 147 4.58 -11.84 12.49
N ASN A 148 3.40 -12.46 12.38
CA ASN A 148 2.30 -11.96 11.55
C ASN A 148 1.89 -10.53 11.96
N GLU A 149 2.04 -10.22 13.24
CA GLU A 149 1.85 -8.88 13.80
C GLU A 149 2.94 -7.89 13.33
N ALA A 150 4.23 -8.24 13.43
CA ALA A 150 5.32 -7.39 12.95
C ALA A 150 5.24 -7.09 11.44
N PHE A 151 4.90 -8.09 10.63
CA PHE A 151 4.73 -7.90 9.18
C PHE A 151 3.54 -6.98 8.86
N ARG A 152 2.40 -7.14 9.53
CA ARG A 152 1.26 -6.23 9.39
C ARG A 152 1.61 -4.82 9.81
N SER A 153 2.34 -4.65 10.92
CA SER A 153 2.82 -3.33 11.34
C SER A 153 3.61 -2.65 10.24
N TYR A 154 4.52 -3.37 9.59
CA TYR A 154 5.32 -2.82 8.49
C TYR A 154 4.46 -2.40 7.27
N LEU A 155 3.47 -3.22 6.91
CA LEU A 155 2.54 -2.92 5.81
C LEU A 155 1.65 -1.71 6.14
N VAL A 156 1.12 -1.68 7.37
CA VAL A 156 0.34 -0.57 7.92
C VAL A 156 1.14 0.73 7.89
N GLN A 157 2.40 0.72 8.30
CA GLN A 157 3.26 1.91 8.25
C GLN A 157 3.45 2.43 6.82
N SER A 158 3.64 1.51 5.86
CA SER A 158 3.79 1.86 4.45
C SER A 158 2.51 2.50 3.89
N LEU A 159 1.35 1.99 4.30
CA LEU A 159 0.04 2.55 3.96
C LEU A 159 -0.22 3.90 4.65
N ALA A 160 0.09 4.03 5.94
CA ALA A 160 -0.11 5.23 6.73
C ALA A 160 0.76 6.40 6.24
N ALA A 161 2.05 6.13 5.96
CA ALA A 161 2.94 7.12 5.38
C ALA A 161 2.39 7.62 4.03
N ARG A 162 1.90 6.72 3.18
CA ARG A 162 1.31 7.09 1.89
C ARG A 162 -0.01 7.85 2.05
N ALA A 163 -0.85 7.46 3.00
CA ALA A 163 -2.10 8.15 3.32
C ALA A 163 -1.83 9.58 3.79
N LYS A 164 -0.83 9.77 4.66
CA LYS A 164 -0.41 11.09 5.17
C LYS A 164 0.00 12.04 4.04
N GLU A 165 0.79 11.58 3.08
CA GLU A 165 1.19 12.35 1.89
C GLU A 165 0.01 12.82 1.03
N LEU A 166 -1.15 12.17 1.16
CA LEU A 166 -2.29 12.36 0.28
C LEU A 166 -3.48 13.06 0.96
N LEU A 167 -3.37 13.41 2.24
CA LEU A 167 -4.47 14.01 3.03
C LEU A 167 -5.07 15.24 2.34
N ASP A 168 -4.23 16.09 1.74
CA ASP A 168 -4.63 17.33 1.08
C ASP A 168 -5.00 17.16 -0.39
N HIS A 169 -5.17 15.93 -0.87
CA HIS A 169 -5.40 15.70 -2.28
C HIS A 169 -6.78 16.25 -2.74
N PRO A 170 -6.84 17.03 -3.84
CA PRO A 170 -8.08 17.71 -4.26
C PRO A 170 -9.17 16.73 -4.77
N SER A 171 -8.77 15.55 -5.25
CA SER A 171 -9.72 14.52 -5.70
C SER A 171 -10.47 13.85 -4.55
N LYS A 172 -11.81 13.95 -4.57
CA LYS A 172 -12.71 13.23 -3.66
C LYS A 172 -12.47 11.72 -3.63
N LEU A 173 -12.22 11.10 -4.78
CA LEU A 173 -11.93 9.67 -4.89
C LEU A 173 -10.69 9.27 -4.08
N ILE A 174 -9.64 10.08 -4.13
CA ILE A 174 -8.40 9.83 -3.39
C ILE A 174 -8.63 10.03 -1.89
N ARG A 175 -9.42 11.03 -1.49
CA ARG A 175 -9.83 11.19 -0.09
C ARG A 175 -10.64 9.99 0.41
N GLN A 176 -11.56 9.46 -0.38
CA GLN A 176 -12.30 8.24 -0.04
C GLN A 176 -11.36 7.03 0.12
N MET A 177 -10.36 6.89 -0.76
CA MET A 177 -9.34 5.84 -0.59
C MET A 177 -8.58 5.98 0.73
N ILE A 178 -8.13 7.19 1.08
CA ILE A 178 -7.45 7.46 2.35
C ILE A 178 -8.36 7.09 3.52
N ALA A 179 -9.64 7.44 3.45
CA ALA A 179 -10.63 7.13 4.47
C ALA A 179 -10.83 5.62 4.68
N THR A 180 -10.51 4.77 3.72
CA THR A 180 -10.57 3.29 3.88
C THR A 180 -9.29 2.69 4.43
N VAL A 181 -8.15 3.38 4.30
CA VAL A 181 -6.82 2.84 4.61
C VAL A 181 -6.35 3.28 5.98
N LEU A 182 -6.57 4.55 6.29
CA LEU A 182 -6.12 5.16 7.51
C LEU A 182 -6.77 4.55 8.77
N PRO A 183 -8.09 4.22 8.79
CA PRO A 183 -8.69 3.48 9.90
C PRO A 183 -7.99 2.17 10.23
N VAL A 184 -7.60 1.40 9.21
CA VAL A 184 -6.91 0.11 9.40
C VAL A 184 -5.55 0.32 10.06
N ALA A 185 -4.84 1.38 9.68
CA ALA A 185 -3.59 1.74 10.32
C ALA A 185 -3.76 2.15 11.79
N LEU A 186 -4.81 2.94 12.09
CA LEU A 186 -5.14 3.39 13.43
C LEU A 186 -5.67 2.24 14.31
N GLN A 187 -6.42 1.29 13.75
CA GLN A 187 -6.92 0.15 14.51
C GLN A 187 -5.77 -0.80 14.87
N PHE A 188 -4.82 -0.99 13.95
CA PHE A 188 -3.67 -1.86 14.17
C PHE A 188 -2.81 -1.40 15.35
N ASP A 189 -2.46 -0.11 15.46
CA ASP A 189 -1.65 0.41 16.58
C ASP A 189 -2.44 0.52 17.91
N LEU A 190 -3.78 0.39 17.90
CA LEU A 190 -4.59 0.17 19.12
C LEU A 190 -4.61 -1.29 19.58
N THR A 191 -4.59 -2.24 18.65
CA THR A 191 -4.72 -3.68 18.95
C THR A 191 -3.38 -4.38 19.16
N SER A 192 -2.30 -3.87 18.56
CA SER A 192 -0.99 -4.50 18.58
C SER A 192 -0.13 -4.02 19.74
N PHE A 193 0.54 -4.98 20.38
CA PHE A 193 1.26 -4.87 21.66
C PHE A 193 0.41 -4.45 22.85
N HIS A 194 -0.24 -5.38 23.57
CA HIS A 194 -0.59 -5.33 25.02
C HIS A 194 -0.54 -3.95 25.77
N GLY A 195 -1.04 -2.85 25.20
CA GLY A 195 -0.84 -1.47 25.67
C GLY A 195 0.59 -0.87 25.61
N LYS A 196 1.56 -1.38 24.84
CA LYS A 196 2.90 -0.76 24.69
C LYS A 196 2.99 0.10 23.42
N PRO A 197 3.50 1.33 23.51
CA PRO A 197 3.59 2.24 22.36
C PRO A 197 4.53 1.68 21.28
N THR A 198 4.12 1.75 20.01
CA THR A 198 4.97 1.39 18.88
C THR A 198 6.08 2.44 18.65
N HIS A 199 7.18 2.04 18.01
CA HIS A 199 8.38 2.88 17.78
C HIS A 199 8.20 4.00 16.73
N HIS A 200 6.98 4.24 16.26
CA HIS A 200 6.67 5.12 15.12
C HIS A 200 6.06 6.44 15.60
N PRO A 201 5.84 7.47 14.75
CA PRO A 201 4.95 8.55 15.14
C PRO A 201 3.64 7.90 15.58
N THR A 202 3.41 7.89 16.89
CA THR A 202 2.31 7.19 17.51
C THR A 202 1.03 7.66 16.87
N ILE A 203 0.01 6.81 16.77
CA ILE A 203 -1.36 7.24 16.44
C ILE A 203 -1.66 8.60 17.06
N ASN A 204 -1.25 8.80 18.31
CA ASN A 204 -1.38 10.04 19.06
C ASN A 204 -0.78 11.26 18.32
N GLN A 205 0.44 11.18 17.80
CA GLN A 205 1.02 12.28 17.02
C GLN A 205 0.23 12.57 15.74
N PHE A 206 -0.25 11.52 15.07
CA PHE A 206 -1.08 11.69 13.88
C PHE A 206 -2.45 12.29 14.24
N ILE A 207 -3.08 11.82 15.33
CA ILE A 207 -4.34 12.32 15.86
C ILE A 207 -4.19 13.79 16.27
N ASP A 208 -3.12 14.15 16.99
CA ASP A 208 -2.83 15.52 17.43
C ASP A 208 -2.66 16.46 16.22
N GLU A 209 -1.91 16.01 15.21
CA GLU A 209 -1.75 16.75 13.95
C GLU A 209 -3.10 16.94 13.23
N MET A 210 -3.92 15.88 13.15
CA MET A 210 -5.23 15.93 12.52
C MET A 210 -6.22 16.81 13.29
N HIS A 211 -6.20 16.76 14.62
CA HIS A 211 -7.01 17.63 15.48
C HIS A 211 -6.65 19.09 15.24
N HIS A 212 -5.36 19.43 15.26
CA HIS A 212 -4.91 20.79 14.99
C HIS A 212 -5.38 21.29 13.61
N ARG A 213 -5.26 20.46 12.58
CA ARG A 213 -5.72 20.81 11.22
C ARG A 213 -7.24 20.97 11.14
N LEU A 214 -8.00 20.14 11.86
CA LEU A 214 -9.45 20.22 11.92
C LEU A 214 -9.91 21.51 12.61
N ASP A 215 -9.27 21.90 13.72
CA ASP A 215 -9.56 23.16 14.41
C ASP A 215 -9.35 24.36 13.49
N GLN A 216 -8.22 24.39 12.76
CA GLN A 216 -7.96 25.44 11.77
C GLN A 216 -9.00 25.46 10.66
N ALA A 217 -9.40 24.29 10.13
CA ALA A 217 -10.43 24.18 9.10
C ALA A 217 -11.80 24.69 9.58
N ILE A 218 -12.19 24.34 10.81
CA ILE A 218 -13.43 24.83 11.43
C ILE A 218 -13.40 26.35 11.58
N ILE A 219 -12.28 26.92 12.06
CA ILE A 219 -12.11 28.38 12.20
C ILE A 219 -12.22 29.09 10.84
N ILE A 220 -11.59 28.55 9.79
CA ILE A 220 -11.66 29.11 8.42
C ILE A 220 -13.11 29.11 7.92
N CYS A 221 -13.81 27.99 8.07
CA CYS A 221 -15.22 27.87 7.67
C CYS A 221 -16.13 28.84 8.46
N GLN A 222 -15.94 28.95 9.77
CA GLN A 222 -16.72 29.84 10.63
C GLN A 222 -16.49 31.32 10.28
N ARG A 223 -15.22 31.74 10.11
CA ARG A 223 -14.87 33.12 9.73
C ARG A 223 -15.44 33.51 8.37
N LYS A 224 -15.32 32.65 7.36
CA LYS A 224 -15.84 32.95 6.01
C LYS A 224 -17.38 32.90 5.96
N SER A 225 -18.04 32.08 6.78
CA SER A 225 -19.51 32.13 6.93
C SER A 225 -19.97 33.49 7.46
N LEU A 226 -19.24 34.08 8.41
CA LEU A 226 -19.49 35.41 8.94
C LEU A 226 -19.27 36.49 7.86
N VAL A 227 -18.17 36.39 7.11
CA VAL A 227 -17.83 37.36 6.04
C VAL A 227 -18.81 37.30 4.89
N ASN A 228 -19.24 36.12 4.44
CA ASN A 228 -20.24 35.98 3.37
C ASN A 228 -21.63 36.50 3.80
N HIS A 229 -21.98 36.34 5.08
CA HIS A 229 -23.20 36.93 5.65
C HIS A 229 -23.18 38.47 5.64
N ILE A 230 -21.99 39.08 5.74
CA ILE A 230 -21.78 40.53 5.77
C ILE A 230 -21.59 41.11 4.36
N ALA A 231 -20.93 40.39 3.45
CA ALA A 231 -20.47 40.90 2.16
C ALA A 231 -21.30 40.47 0.93
N GLY A 232 -22.21 39.48 1.06
CA GLY A 232 -23.11 39.07 -0.02
C GLY A 232 -22.42 38.44 -1.26
N THR A 233 -21.17 38.00 -1.14
CA THR A 233 -20.38 37.44 -2.25
C THR A 233 -20.42 35.90 -2.23
N GLY A 234 -21.04 35.31 -3.25
CA GLY A 234 -21.27 33.86 -3.36
C GLY A 234 -20.09 33.02 -3.90
N ILE A 235 -18.86 33.54 -3.90
CA ILE A 235 -17.69 32.82 -4.43
C ILE A 235 -17.02 32.05 -3.29
N MET A 236 -17.07 30.71 -3.32
CA MET A 236 -16.33 29.88 -2.38
C MET A 236 -14.82 30.02 -2.63
N ASP A 237 -14.13 30.57 -1.63
CA ASP A 237 -12.68 30.69 -1.63
C ASP A 237 -12.01 29.30 -1.56
N ASN A 238 -10.87 29.15 -2.23
CA ASN A 238 -10.12 27.89 -2.34
C ASN A 238 -9.75 27.34 -0.95
N GLU A 239 -9.44 28.20 0.01
CA GLU A 239 -9.17 27.81 1.40
C GLU A 239 -10.38 27.18 2.11
N VAL A 240 -11.59 27.69 1.87
CA VAL A 240 -12.82 27.12 2.45
C VAL A 240 -13.10 25.76 1.81
N HIS A 241 -12.88 25.65 0.50
CA HIS A 241 -13.04 24.39 -0.19
C HIS A 241 -12.06 23.31 0.33
N GLN A 242 -10.80 23.68 0.59
CA GLN A 242 -9.81 22.79 1.21
C GLN A 242 -10.19 22.41 2.65
N ALA A 243 -10.65 23.37 3.46
CA ALA A 243 -11.13 23.11 4.81
C ALA A 243 -12.32 22.14 4.83
N LEU A 244 -13.31 22.33 3.96
CA LEU A 244 -14.45 21.41 3.81
C LEU A 244 -14.02 20.02 3.36
N ASN A 245 -13.08 19.93 2.41
CA ASN A 245 -12.55 18.65 1.94
C ASN A 245 -11.86 17.86 3.06
N LEU A 246 -11.15 18.54 3.97
CA LEU A 246 -10.54 17.94 5.15
C LEU A 246 -11.60 17.45 6.14
N ILE A 247 -12.62 18.26 6.42
CA ILE A 247 -13.73 17.89 7.31
C ILE A 247 -14.46 16.66 6.77
N GLU A 248 -14.81 16.64 5.48
CA GLU A 248 -15.42 15.48 4.82
C GLU A 248 -14.56 14.21 4.96
N LEU A 249 -13.24 14.33 4.79
CA LEU A 249 -12.32 13.22 4.94
C LEU A 249 -12.31 12.68 6.38
N VAL A 250 -12.25 13.55 7.38
CA VAL A 250 -12.25 13.16 8.79
C VAL A 250 -13.56 12.46 9.18
N VAL A 251 -14.71 12.99 8.73
CA VAL A 251 -16.02 12.35 8.95
C VAL A 251 -16.07 10.97 8.29
N ALA A 252 -15.52 10.83 7.07
CA ALA A 252 -15.46 9.53 6.40
C ALA A 252 -14.58 8.53 7.16
N ILE A 253 -13.42 8.95 7.68
CA ILE A 253 -12.52 8.13 8.52
C ILE A 253 -13.26 7.68 9.80
N GLN A 254 -13.94 8.61 10.48
CA GLN A 254 -14.72 8.29 11.68
C GLN A 254 -15.81 7.25 11.38
N GLY A 255 -16.57 7.44 10.30
CA GLY A 255 -17.61 6.49 9.88
C GLY A 255 -17.06 5.08 9.65
N GLN A 256 -15.88 4.96 9.03
CA GLN A 256 -15.23 3.67 8.81
C GLN A 256 -14.74 3.04 10.12
N LEU A 257 -14.16 3.81 11.04
CA LEU A 257 -13.77 3.33 12.37
C LEU A 257 -14.96 2.83 13.19
N PHE A 258 -16.09 3.54 13.16
CA PHE A 258 -17.31 3.09 13.83
C PHE A 258 -17.88 1.81 13.20
N ALA A 259 -17.77 1.65 11.88
CA ALA A 259 -18.22 0.45 11.20
C ALA A 259 -17.36 -0.77 11.57
N THR A 260 -16.04 -0.61 11.68
CA THR A 260 -15.13 -1.72 12.05
C THR A 260 -15.19 -2.08 13.54
N CYS A 261 -15.46 -1.13 14.45
CA CYS A 261 -15.65 -1.41 15.87
C CYS A 261 -16.98 -2.12 16.20
N ASN A 262 -17.98 -2.05 15.32
CA ASN A 262 -19.31 -2.66 15.51
C ASN A 262 -19.49 -3.98 14.76
N GLN A 263 -18.45 -4.54 14.14
CA GLN A 263 -18.49 -5.90 13.61
C GLN A 263 -18.24 -6.90 14.77
N PRO A 264 -19.14 -7.88 14.97
CA PRO A 264 -19.02 -8.86 16.06
C PRO A 264 -17.82 -9.79 15.90
#